data_AF-A0A523XS11-F1
#
_entry.id   AF-A0A523XS11-F1
#
_cell.length_a   1.000
_cell.length_b   1.000
_cell.length_c   1.000
_cell.angle_alpha   90.00
_cell.angle_beta   90.00
_cell.angle_gamma   90.00
#
_symmetry.space_group_name_H-M   'P 1'
#
loop_
_entity.id
_entity.type
_entity.pdbx_description
1 polymer ?
#
loop_
_entity_poly.entity_id
_entity_poly.type
_entity_poly.pdbx_seq_one_letter_code
_entity_poly.pdbx_strand_id
1 'polypeptide(L)'
;MRQLLVECSDPGLVVSLAEEFENVLRHIDFFKAQTLGRQLNDLAQELGPEYEQAWEGFCLETPNDGGHPPSFGNREAIDEAQVKKLLSRAAENGLGQFELRDTLLLPQGGTAPETREQYVRDLADTIHAAAWEELGTFQMPVDLPASMATHRHQLMEEYGANVLNARASYPTVGHLWIQDSIKRVEEALREVNTRSGSVMEYELARLDPANMEPVERIRWAALAVRLGKSVEKWIMAAAEPLTYLYRQAALAWLLWTECRGQGPARLFLTKRLESIIEQASEVYTNDGVDALRLLHNDLLSPPWGDRDDLIAGKKDTDDKGTPLDK
;
A
#
# COMPACT_ATOMS: atom_id res chain seq x y z
N MET A 1 22.56 -2.11 15.29
CA MET A 1 22.14 -3.49 14.99
C MET A 1 20.67 -3.44 14.66
N ARG A 2 20.32 -3.48 13.37
CA ARG A 2 18.92 -3.53 12.91
C ARG A 2 18.52 -5.00 12.93
N GLN A 3 17.48 -5.34 13.69
CA GLN A 3 16.90 -6.68 13.65
C GLN A 3 16.44 -6.96 12.22
N LEU A 4 16.96 -8.05 11.63
CA LEU A 4 16.36 -8.66 10.46
C LEU A 4 14.91 -8.99 10.81
N LEU A 5 13.97 -8.35 10.12
CA LEU A 5 12.69 -8.99 9.87
C LEU A 5 13.00 -10.20 9.01
N VAL A 6 12.85 -11.39 9.58
CA VAL A 6 12.80 -12.63 8.81
C VAL A 6 11.42 -12.62 8.17
N GLU A 7 11.34 -12.25 6.90
CA GLU A 7 10.14 -12.48 6.09
C GLU A 7 9.98 -14.00 5.95
N CYS A 8 9.06 -14.57 6.73
CA CYS A 8 8.64 -15.96 6.63
C CYS A 8 7.59 -16.08 5.52
N SER A 9 7.97 -15.84 4.27
CA SER A 9 7.14 -16.21 3.12
C SER A 9 7.74 -17.44 2.44
N ASP A 10 6.96 -18.51 2.40
CA ASP A 10 7.34 -19.71 1.66
C ASP A 10 6.91 -19.55 0.20
N PRO A 11 7.71 -20.02 -0.77
CA PRO A 11 7.33 -19.99 -2.18
C PRO A 11 6.11 -20.88 -2.43
N GLY A 12 5.21 -20.44 -3.29
CA GLY A 12 4.05 -21.21 -3.73
C GLY A 12 3.60 -20.85 -5.14
N LEU A 13 2.67 -21.64 -5.65
CA LEU A 13 2.08 -21.52 -6.98
C LEU A 13 0.70 -20.87 -6.91
N VAL A 14 0.40 -20.06 -7.92
CA VAL A 14 -0.81 -19.27 -8.02
C VAL A 14 -1.44 -19.41 -9.41
N VAL A 15 -2.74 -19.69 -9.44
CA VAL A 15 -3.58 -19.72 -10.64
C VAL A 15 -4.52 -18.53 -10.64
N SER A 16 -4.17 -17.47 -11.35
CA SER A 16 -4.98 -16.24 -11.44
C SER A 16 -5.78 -16.16 -12.72
N LEU A 17 -6.93 -15.49 -12.66
CA LEU A 17 -7.60 -15.05 -13.88
C LEU A 17 -6.65 -14.11 -14.64
N ALA A 18 -6.55 -14.30 -15.94
CA ALA A 18 -5.77 -13.45 -16.84
C ALA A 18 -6.45 -12.10 -17.13
N GLU A 19 -7.59 -11.83 -16.49
CA GLU A 19 -8.39 -10.63 -16.69
C GLU A 19 -7.81 -9.44 -15.91
N GLU A 20 -8.08 -8.23 -16.39
CA GLU A 20 -7.72 -7.01 -15.64
C GLU A 20 -8.42 -7.00 -14.28
N PHE A 21 -7.74 -6.50 -13.25
CA PHE A 21 -8.31 -6.43 -11.90
C PHE A 21 -9.63 -5.64 -11.83
N GLU A 22 -9.79 -4.63 -12.68
CA GLU A 22 -11.06 -3.92 -12.85
C GLU A 22 -12.21 -4.87 -13.22
N ASN A 23 -11.96 -5.88 -14.06
CA ASN A 23 -12.97 -6.86 -14.44
C ASN A 23 -13.42 -7.71 -13.25
N VAL A 24 -12.46 -8.11 -12.40
CA VAL A 24 -12.73 -8.86 -11.18
C VAL A 24 -13.61 -8.06 -10.23
N LEU A 25 -13.25 -6.79 -9.96
CA LEU A 25 -14.04 -5.91 -9.10
C LEU A 25 -15.48 -5.72 -9.60
N ARG A 26 -15.70 -5.72 -10.93
CA ARG A 26 -17.02 -5.53 -11.55
C ARG A 26 -17.87 -6.80 -11.63
N HIS A 27 -17.26 -7.97 -11.72
CA HIS A 27 -17.98 -9.16 -12.18
C HIS A 27 -17.76 -10.42 -11.34
N ILE A 28 -16.72 -10.47 -10.52
CA ILE A 28 -16.34 -11.68 -9.78
C ILE A 28 -16.46 -11.39 -8.29
N ASP A 29 -17.62 -11.71 -7.72
CA ASP A 29 -17.81 -11.77 -6.27
C ASP A 29 -17.28 -13.10 -5.71
N PHE A 30 -17.26 -13.20 -4.38
CA PHE A 30 -16.80 -14.38 -3.67
C PHE A 30 -17.52 -15.67 -4.10
N PHE A 31 -18.84 -15.62 -4.30
CA PHE A 31 -19.60 -16.79 -4.71
C PHE A 31 -19.24 -17.24 -6.13
N LYS A 32 -19.01 -16.28 -7.04
CA LYS A 32 -18.56 -16.55 -8.39
C LYS A 32 -17.15 -17.14 -8.40
N ALA A 33 -16.24 -16.63 -7.57
CA ALA A 33 -14.90 -17.17 -7.38
C ALA A 33 -14.94 -18.63 -6.86
N GLN A 34 -15.77 -18.92 -5.86
CA GLN A 34 -15.99 -20.29 -5.38
C GLN A 34 -16.57 -21.21 -6.47
N THR A 35 -17.49 -20.69 -7.28
CA THR A 35 -18.08 -21.46 -8.38
C THR A 35 -17.02 -21.82 -9.42
N LEU A 36 -16.12 -20.89 -9.77
CA LEU A 36 -15.00 -21.16 -10.67
C LEU A 36 -14.07 -22.24 -10.10
N GLY A 37 -13.75 -22.17 -8.80
CA GLY A 37 -12.94 -23.19 -8.13
C GLY A 37 -13.56 -24.58 -8.19
N ARG A 38 -14.88 -24.69 -7.98
CA ARG A 38 -15.60 -25.97 -8.14
C ARG A 38 -15.60 -26.46 -9.58
N GLN A 39 -15.80 -25.57 -10.56
CA GLN A 39 -15.77 -25.95 -11.98
C GLN A 39 -14.38 -26.44 -12.42
N LEU A 40 -13.30 -25.86 -11.88
CA LEU A 40 -11.94 -26.34 -12.10
C LEU A 40 -11.70 -27.69 -11.44
N ASN A 41 -12.22 -27.90 -10.22
CA ASN A 41 -12.14 -29.18 -9.53
C ASN A 41 -12.89 -30.29 -10.29
N ASP A 42 -14.12 -30.02 -10.73
CA ASP A 42 -14.91 -30.96 -11.52
C ASP A 42 -14.18 -31.33 -12.83
N LEU A 43 -13.58 -30.34 -13.50
CA LEU A 43 -12.78 -30.57 -14.70
C LEU A 43 -11.52 -31.40 -14.42
N ALA A 44 -10.85 -31.18 -13.29
CA ALA A 44 -9.69 -31.99 -12.89
C ALA A 44 -10.08 -33.47 -12.70
N GLN A 45 -11.22 -33.73 -12.05
CA GLN A 45 -11.76 -35.07 -11.88
C GLN A 45 -12.14 -35.73 -13.22
N GLU A 46 -12.70 -34.96 -14.15
CA GLU A 46 -13.02 -35.44 -15.50
C GLU A 46 -11.78 -35.83 -16.30
N LEU A 47 -10.67 -35.11 -16.12
CA LEU A 47 -9.41 -35.36 -16.86
C LEU A 47 -8.61 -36.54 -16.31
N GLY A 48 -8.73 -36.82 -15.00
CA GLY A 48 -8.18 -38.03 -14.38
C GLY A 48 -7.43 -37.78 -13.06
N PRO A 49 -7.02 -38.86 -12.37
CA PRO A 49 -6.42 -38.79 -11.03
C PRO A 49 -5.17 -37.92 -10.95
N GLU A 50 -4.36 -37.87 -12.01
CA GLU A 50 -3.15 -37.04 -12.04
C GLU A 50 -3.44 -35.53 -12.04
N TYR A 51 -4.59 -35.11 -12.58
CA TYR A 51 -5.02 -33.70 -12.57
C TYR A 51 -5.69 -33.35 -11.25
N GLU A 52 -6.50 -34.27 -10.71
CA GLU A 52 -7.11 -34.11 -9.39
C GLU A 52 -6.04 -33.94 -8.31
N GLN A 53 -5.02 -34.80 -8.31
CA GLN A 53 -3.90 -34.70 -7.37
C GLN A 53 -3.11 -33.39 -7.54
N ALA A 54 -2.94 -32.91 -8.77
CA ALA A 54 -2.27 -31.64 -9.01
C ALA A 54 -3.11 -30.42 -8.59
N TRP A 55 -4.44 -30.55 -8.56
CA TRP A 55 -5.37 -29.48 -8.20
C TRP A 55 -5.71 -29.43 -6.70
N GLU A 56 -5.67 -30.57 -5.99
CA GLU A 56 -6.22 -30.76 -4.64
C GLU A 56 -5.83 -29.67 -3.61
N GLY A 57 -4.60 -29.16 -3.66
CA GLY A 57 -4.12 -28.13 -2.72
C GLY A 57 -4.37 -26.68 -3.14
N PHE A 58 -5.00 -26.41 -4.30
CA PHE A 58 -5.35 -25.06 -4.72
C PHE A 58 -6.64 -24.59 -4.03
N CYS A 59 -6.49 -23.59 -3.15
CA CYS A 59 -7.59 -22.93 -2.47
C CYS A 59 -7.76 -21.51 -3.00
N LEU A 60 -8.95 -20.92 -2.90
CA LEU A 60 -9.17 -19.51 -3.23
C LEU A 60 -8.41 -18.63 -2.24
N GLU A 61 -7.16 -18.33 -2.54
CA GLU A 61 -6.28 -17.50 -1.73
C GLU A 61 -5.24 -16.91 -2.67
N THR A 62 -4.90 -15.61 -2.57
CA THR A 62 -3.79 -15.06 -3.38
C THR A 62 -3.53 -13.57 -3.31
N PRO A 63 -2.31 -13.15 -3.72
CA PRO A 63 -1.13 -13.07 -2.88
C PRO A 63 -0.76 -11.59 -2.62
N ASN A 64 0.29 -11.35 -1.82
CA ASN A 64 0.68 -10.01 -1.36
C ASN A 64 1.86 -9.40 -2.13
N ASP A 65 2.21 -9.96 -3.29
CA ASP A 65 3.27 -9.45 -4.17
C ASP A 65 2.73 -9.44 -5.62
N GLY A 66 2.57 -8.26 -6.25
CA GLY A 66 2.34 -8.16 -7.69
C GLY A 66 1.01 -7.55 -8.17
N GLY A 67 0.17 -7.01 -7.29
CA GLY A 67 -1.02 -6.24 -7.72
C GLY A 67 -2.03 -7.03 -8.58
N HIS A 68 -2.03 -8.37 -8.46
CA HIS A 68 -2.88 -9.25 -9.24
C HIS A 68 -4.17 -9.61 -8.50
N PRO A 69 -5.27 -9.90 -9.23
CA PRO A 69 -6.56 -10.21 -8.61
C PRO A 69 -6.50 -11.45 -7.73
N PRO A 70 -7.51 -11.65 -6.86
CA PRO A 70 -7.70 -12.91 -6.17
C PRO A 70 -7.85 -14.06 -7.17
N SER A 71 -7.34 -15.20 -6.74
CA SER A 71 -6.92 -16.35 -7.54
C SER A 71 -6.78 -17.58 -6.64
N PHE A 72 -6.26 -18.70 -7.16
CA PHE A 72 -6.09 -19.91 -6.37
C PHE A 72 -4.62 -20.14 -6.00
N GLY A 73 -4.31 -20.37 -4.73
CA GLY A 73 -2.95 -20.52 -4.23
C GLY A 73 -2.70 -21.92 -3.65
N ASN A 74 -1.48 -22.43 -3.84
CA ASN A 74 -1.01 -23.69 -3.24
C ASN A 74 0.48 -23.59 -2.89
N ARG A 75 0.87 -24.10 -1.71
CA ARG A 75 2.26 -24.12 -1.19
C ARG A 75 2.97 -25.44 -1.44
N GLU A 76 2.24 -26.48 -1.82
CA GLU A 76 2.77 -27.82 -1.98
C GLU A 76 3.54 -27.96 -3.30
N ALA A 77 4.35 -29.01 -3.40
CA ALA A 77 5.01 -29.36 -4.64
C ALA A 77 3.97 -29.92 -5.62
N ILE A 78 3.76 -29.23 -6.74
CA ILE A 78 2.72 -29.56 -7.72
C ILE A 78 3.34 -29.92 -9.06
N ASP A 79 2.71 -30.82 -9.80
CA ASP A 79 3.02 -31.02 -11.22
C ASP A 79 2.42 -29.90 -12.07
N GLU A 80 3.19 -28.82 -12.23
CA GLU A 80 2.81 -27.65 -13.04
C GLU A 80 2.34 -28.01 -14.46
N ALA A 81 2.85 -29.11 -15.04
CA ALA A 81 2.49 -29.48 -16.42
C ALA A 81 1.04 -29.95 -16.48
N GLN A 82 0.55 -30.63 -15.44
CA GLN A 82 -0.86 -31.04 -15.37
C GLN A 82 -1.76 -29.85 -15.07
N VAL A 83 -1.34 -28.95 -14.18
CA VAL A 83 -2.10 -27.71 -13.92
C VAL A 83 -2.21 -26.87 -15.19
N LYS A 84 -1.12 -26.64 -15.93
CA LYS A 84 -1.16 -25.87 -17.19
C LYS A 84 -2.10 -26.47 -18.23
N LYS A 85 -2.16 -27.81 -18.33
CA LYS A 85 -3.10 -28.51 -19.21
C LYS A 85 -4.55 -28.37 -18.72
N LEU A 86 -4.80 -28.50 -17.42
CA LEU A 86 -6.11 -28.26 -16.80
C LEU A 86 -6.61 -26.85 -17.15
N LEU A 87 -5.78 -25.82 -16.95
CA LEU A 87 -6.14 -24.42 -17.24
C LEU A 87 -6.37 -24.17 -18.73
N SER A 88 -5.56 -24.79 -19.60
CA SER A 88 -5.78 -24.74 -21.05
C SER A 88 -7.14 -25.33 -21.42
N ARG A 89 -7.51 -26.45 -20.80
CA ARG A 89 -8.81 -27.09 -21.01
C ARG A 89 -9.97 -26.28 -20.44
N ALA A 90 -9.77 -25.64 -19.29
CA ALA A 90 -10.75 -24.73 -18.69
C ALA A 90 -11.05 -23.54 -19.62
N ALA A 91 -10.02 -22.99 -20.27
CA ALA A 91 -10.19 -21.94 -21.28
C ALA A 91 -10.95 -22.42 -22.52
N GLU A 92 -10.64 -23.62 -23.03
CA GLU A 92 -11.38 -24.24 -24.14
C GLU A 92 -12.86 -24.49 -23.81
N ASN A 93 -13.16 -24.81 -22.55
CA ASN A 93 -14.52 -25.00 -22.04
C ASN A 93 -15.22 -23.68 -21.68
N GLY A 94 -14.55 -22.53 -21.85
CA GLY A 94 -15.12 -21.21 -21.59
C GLY A 94 -15.26 -20.84 -20.11
N LEU A 95 -14.51 -21.49 -19.20
CA LEU A 95 -14.52 -21.18 -17.77
C LEU A 95 -13.76 -19.88 -17.45
N GLY A 96 -12.77 -19.53 -18.25
CA GLY A 96 -11.94 -18.34 -18.08
C GLY A 96 -10.54 -18.55 -18.66
N GLN A 97 -9.80 -17.45 -18.85
CA GLN A 97 -8.36 -17.53 -19.13
C GLN A 97 -7.62 -17.41 -17.81
N PHE A 98 -6.63 -18.27 -17.61
CA PHE A 98 -5.88 -18.35 -16.36
C PHE A 98 -4.38 -18.31 -16.62
N GLU A 99 -3.65 -17.77 -15.66
CA GLU A 99 -2.19 -17.75 -15.63
C GLU A 99 -1.68 -18.48 -14.40
N LEU A 100 -0.68 -19.35 -14.58
CA LEU A 100 0.04 -20.00 -13.49
C LEU A 100 1.35 -19.24 -13.24
N ARG A 101 1.60 -18.85 -11.98
CA ARG A 101 2.76 -18.05 -11.58
C ARG A 101 3.32 -18.52 -10.23
N ASP A 102 4.61 -18.30 -10.03
CA ASP A 102 5.29 -18.48 -8.74
C ASP A 102 5.25 -17.17 -7.93
N THR A 103 4.98 -17.25 -6.64
CA THR A 103 4.99 -16.09 -5.74
C THR A 103 5.40 -16.46 -4.31
N LEU A 104 5.77 -15.46 -3.52
CA LEU A 104 5.90 -15.58 -2.07
C LEU A 104 4.51 -15.45 -1.44
N LEU A 105 4.07 -16.47 -0.70
CA LEU A 105 2.77 -16.46 -0.02
C LEU A 105 2.94 -15.96 1.42
N LEU A 106 2.06 -15.08 1.89
CA LEU A 106 2.12 -14.57 3.27
C LEU A 106 2.03 -15.71 4.30
N PRO A 107 2.69 -15.58 5.46
CA PRO A 107 2.50 -16.52 6.57
C PRO A 107 1.04 -16.45 7.05
N GLN A 108 0.27 -17.50 6.81
CA GLN A 108 -1.09 -17.60 7.31
C GLN A 108 -1.10 -18.20 8.71
N GLY A 109 -1.67 -17.48 9.66
CA GLY A 109 -2.04 -18.02 10.96
C GLY A 109 -3.40 -18.71 10.88
N GLY A 110 -3.50 -19.83 10.16
CA GLY A 110 -4.73 -20.62 10.11
C GLY A 110 -4.90 -21.46 8.83
N THR A 111 -5.90 -22.34 8.85
CA THR A 111 -6.40 -23.05 7.67
C THR A 111 -7.19 -22.06 6.80
N ALA A 112 -6.55 -21.62 5.71
CA ALA A 112 -7.13 -20.99 4.53
C ALA A 112 -7.90 -19.66 4.69
N PRO A 113 -8.13 -18.97 3.57
CA PRO A 113 -9.44 -18.36 3.37
C PRO A 113 -10.46 -19.27 2.70
N GLU A 114 -11.47 -19.65 3.48
CA GLU A 114 -12.76 -20.13 2.96
C GLU A 114 -13.87 -19.07 3.11
N THR A 115 -13.55 -17.84 3.50
CA THR A 115 -14.58 -16.85 3.87
C THR A 115 -14.58 -15.62 2.99
N ARG A 116 -15.78 -15.07 2.81
CA ARG A 116 -15.99 -13.80 2.07
C ARG A 116 -15.15 -12.67 2.66
N GLU A 117 -15.00 -12.63 3.98
CA GLU A 117 -14.25 -11.56 4.67
C GLU A 117 -12.79 -11.53 4.25
N GLN A 118 -12.15 -12.70 4.09
CA GLN A 118 -10.76 -12.72 3.65
C GLN A 118 -10.64 -12.37 2.17
N TYR A 119 -11.55 -12.85 1.32
CA TYR A 119 -11.61 -12.44 -0.09
C TYR A 119 -11.69 -10.92 -0.24
N VAL A 120 -12.52 -10.26 0.57
CA VAL A 120 -12.65 -8.80 0.59
C VAL A 120 -11.37 -8.11 1.09
N ARG A 121 -10.65 -8.68 2.06
CA ARG A 121 -9.34 -8.16 2.48
C ARG A 121 -8.30 -8.30 1.39
N ASP A 122 -8.25 -9.44 0.71
CA ASP A 122 -7.31 -9.68 -0.38
C ASP A 122 -7.55 -8.71 -1.55
N LEU A 123 -8.82 -8.42 -1.86
CA LEU A 123 -9.18 -7.35 -2.80
C LEU A 123 -8.67 -5.97 -2.33
N ALA A 124 -8.80 -5.64 -1.04
CA ALA A 124 -8.32 -4.38 -0.48
C ALA A 124 -6.79 -4.28 -0.54
N ASP A 125 -6.08 -5.36 -0.20
CA ASP A 125 -4.62 -5.46 -0.27
C ASP A 125 -4.12 -5.35 -1.72
N THR A 126 -4.85 -5.89 -2.70
CA THR A 126 -4.52 -5.73 -4.12
C THR A 126 -4.64 -4.27 -4.56
N ILE A 127 -5.69 -3.57 -4.13
CA ILE A 127 -5.85 -2.13 -4.39
C ILE A 127 -4.72 -1.33 -3.73
N HIS A 128 -4.31 -1.74 -2.52
CA HIS A 128 -3.16 -1.18 -1.84
C HIS A 128 -1.86 -1.40 -2.64
N ALA A 129 -1.64 -2.62 -3.12
CA ALA A 129 -0.49 -3.00 -3.95
C ALA A 129 -0.41 -2.18 -5.26
N ALA A 130 -1.56 -1.95 -5.90
CA ALA A 130 -1.66 -1.16 -7.14
C ALA A 130 -1.14 0.28 -6.97
N ALA A 131 -1.18 0.83 -5.75
CA ALA A 131 -0.60 2.14 -5.45
C ALA A 131 0.92 2.18 -5.69
N TRP A 132 1.61 1.05 -5.50
CA TRP A 132 3.06 0.92 -5.59
C TRP A 132 3.53 0.51 -6.98
N GLU A 133 2.81 -0.40 -7.62
CA GLU A 133 3.26 -1.06 -8.85
C GLU A 133 2.79 -0.33 -10.11
N GLU A 134 1.51 0.03 -10.20
CA GLU A 134 0.93 0.59 -11.42
C GLU A 134 1.10 2.12 -11.51
N LEU A 135 1.11 2.81 -10.38
CA LEU A 135 1.23 4.27 -10.33
C LEU A 135 2.68 4.79 -10.40
N GLY A 136 3.64 3.89 -10.59
CA GLY A 136 5.06 4.22 -10.76
C GLY A 136 5.80 4.36 -9.43
N THR A 137 6.18 3.21 -8.86
CA THR A 137 7.28 2.96 -7.91
C THR A 137 7.78 4.12 -7.04
N PHE A 138 7.46 4.06 -5.76
CA PHE A 138 8.29 4.64 -4.71
C PHE A 138 8.48 3.66 -3.56
N GLN A 139 9.72 3.54 -3.11
CA GLN A 139 9.94 3.22 -1.70
C GLN A 139 9.26 4.32 -0.91
N MET A 140 8.37 3.99 0.04
CA MET A 140 7.91 5.01 0.97
C MET A 140 9.13 5.61 1.69
N PRO A 141 9.28 6.95 1.72
CA PRO A 141 8.37 7.98 1.20
C PRO A 141 8.58 8.35 -0.29
N VAL A 142 7.54 8.80 -0.99
CA VAL A 142 7.55 9.28 -2.39
C VAL A 142 8.65 10.32 -2.64
N ASP A 143 9.45 10.19 -3.70
CA ASP A 143 10.53 11.17 -3.93
C ASP A 143 9.98 12.58 -4.20
N LEU A 144 10.77 13.58 -3.84
CA LEU A 144 10.48 14.95 -4.26
C LEU A 144 10.56 15.05 -5.80
N PRO A 145 9.75 15.92 -6.43
CA PRO A 145 9.99 16.35 -7.80
C PRO A 145 11.47 16.70 -8.02
N ALA A 146 12.04 16.33 -9.17
CA ALA A 146 13.49 16.39 -9.39
C ALA A 146 14.06 17.82 -9.21
N SER A 147 13.31 18.83 -9.62
CA SER A 147 13.67 20.24 -9.42
C SER A 147 13.73 20.61 -7.93
N MET A 148 12.81 20.10 -7.12
CA MET A 148 12.75 20.34 -5.67
C MET A 148 13.83 19.57 -4.93
N ALA A 149 14.12 18.33 -5.35
CA ALA A 149 15.24 17.54 -4.84
C ALA A 149 16.57 18.27 -5.08
N THR A 150 16.79 18.76 -6.31
CA THR A 150 17.98 19.52 -6.70
C THR A 150 18.11 20.81 -5.89
N HIS A 151 17.04 21.58 -5.76
CA HIS A 151 17.06 22.83 -4.99
C HIS A 151 17.35 22.58 -3.50
N ARG A 152 16.73 21.55 -2.90
CA ARG A 152 17.00 21.17 -1.52
C ARG A 152 18.45 20.72 -1.34
N HIS A 153 19.01 20.00 -2.30
CA HIS A 153 20.42 19.59 -2.27
C HIS A 153 21.37 20.78 -2.29
N GLN A 154 21.14 21.76 -3.18
CA GLN A 154 21.94 22.99 -3.25
C GLN A 154 21.91 23.77 -1.93
N LEU A 155 20.73 23.90 -1.30
CA LEU A 155 20.62 24.52 0.02
C LEU A 155 21.36 23.72 1.10
N MET A 156 21.36 22.38 1.04
CA MET A 156 22.13 21.56 1.96
C MET A 156 23.65 21.73 1.79
N GLU A 157 24.13 21.88 0.56
CA GLU A 157 25.54 22.22 0.30
C GLU A 157 25.88 23.63 0.81
N GLU A 158 25.01 24.61 0.55
CA GLU A 158 25.23 26.01 0.94
C GLU A 158 25.21 26.20 2.47
N TYR A 159 24.26 25.59 3.18
CA TYR A 159 24.08 25.81 4.61
C TYR A 159 24.62 24.67 5.48
N GLY A 160 24.37 23.43 5.10
CA GLY A 160 24.77 22.25 5.87
C GLY A 160 26.25 21.92 5.75
N ALA A 161 26.77 21.84 4.52
CA ALA A 161 28.17 21.47 4.30
C ALA A 161 29.14 22.54 4.85
N ASN A 162 28.78 23.82 4.77
CA ASN A 162 29.56 24.90 5.37
C ASN A 162 29.69 24.78 6.90
N VAL A 163 28.60 24.43 7.59
CA VAL A 163 28.63 24.18 9.05
C VAL A 163 29.49 22.96 9.38
N LEU A 164 29.37 21.86 8.61
CA LEU A 164 30.15 20.64 8.85
C LEU A 164 31.66 20.84 8.55
N ASN A 165 32.01 21.48 7.43
CA ASN A 165 33.39 21.72 7.00
C ASN A 165 34.14 22.69 7.92
N ALA A 166 33.47 23.77 8.34
CA ALA A 166 34.03 24.71 9.30
C ALA A 166 34.36 24.01 10.64
N ARG A 167 33.57 23.02 11.04
CA ARG A 167 33.78 22.28 12.29
C ARG A 167 34.86 21.20 12.19
N ALA A 168 34.96 20.52 11.05
CA ALA A 168 36.05 19.59 10.78
C ALA A 168 37.44 20.27 10.85
N SER A 169 37.50 21.56 10.54
CA SER A 169 38.73 22.35 10.49
C SER A 169 39.24 22.85 11.86
N TYR A 170 38.45 22.74 12.94
CA TYR A 170 38.83 23.21 14.29
C TYR A 170 38.45 22.20 15.40
N PRO A 171 39.24 21.14 15.59
CA PRO A 171 38.99 20.17 16.66
C PRO A 171 39.59 20.67 17.97
N THR A 172 38.81 21.32 18.84
CA THR A 172 39.22 21.48 20.26
C THR A 172 38.03 21.64 21.23
N VAL A 173 37.98 20.71 22.20
CA VAL A 173 37.22 20.63 23.48
C VAL A 173 35.69 20.35 23.47
N GLY A 174 35.33 19.08 23.77
CA GLY A 174 34.25 18.71 24.72
C GLY A 174 32.77 18.70 24.29
N HIS A 175 31.89 18.42 25.27
CA HIS A 175 30.42 18.31 25.15
C HIS A 175 29.73 19.62 24.71
N LEU A 176 30.27 20.78 25.11
CA LEU A 176 29.76 22.09 24.70
C LEU A 176 29.93 22.34 23.19
N TRP A 177 31.02 21.83 22.59
CA TRP A 177 31.22 21.87 21.14
C TRP A 177 30.22 20.97 20.41
N ILE A 178 29.92 19.78 20.96
CA ILE A 178 28.90 18.89 20.39
C ILE A 178 27.53 19.57 20.43
N GLN A 179 27.16 20.20 21.56
CA GLN A 179 25.87 20.90 21.68
C GLN A 179 25.76 22.12 20.77
N ASP A 180 26.79 22.97 20.67
CA ASP A 180 26.80 24.11 19.75
C ASP A 180 26.79 23.67 18.29
N SER A 181 27.44 22.56 17.95
CA SER A 181 27.41 21.98 16.61
C SER A 181 26.03 21.41 16.27
N ILE A 182 25.40 20.67 17.19
CA ILE A 182 24.02 20.18 17.02
C ILE A 182 23.08 21.37 16.81
N LYS A 183 23.13 22.38 17.68
CA LYS A 183 22.25 23.55 17.60
C LYS A 183 22.39 24.29 16.25
N ARG A 184 23.62 24.48 15.77
CA ARG A 184 23.85 25.15 14.48
C ARG A 184 23.45 24.30 13.28
N VAL A 185 23.67 22.99 13.34
CA VAL A 185 23.15 22.06 12.31
C VAL A 185 21.62 22.09 12.31
N GLU A 186 20.98 22.06 13.48
CA GLU A 186 19.52 22.20 13.60
C GLU A 186 19.01 23.54 13.04
N GLU A 187 19.68 24.65 13.33
CA GLU A 187 19.37 25.97 12.77
C GLU A 187 19.53 26.00 11.25
N ALA A 188 20.64 25.45 10.71
CA ALA A 188 20.88 25.35 9.28
C ALA A 188 19.83 24.47 8.59
N LEU A 189 19.53 23.29 9.16
CA LEU A 189 18.47 22.40 8.67
C LEU A 189 17.10 23.09 8.70
N ARG A 190 16.80 23.86 9.75
CA ARG A 190 15.56 24.63 9.85
C ARG A 190 15.47 25.67 8.74
N GLU A 191 16.54 26.43 8.50
CA GLU A 191 16.61 27.44 7.43
C GLU A 191 16.42 26.79 6.05
N VAL A 192 17.12 25.69 5.78
CA VAL A 192 16.95 24.91 4.54
C VAL A 192 15.51 24.46 4.40
N ASN A 193 14.88 23.94 5.46
CA ASN A 193 13.48 23.51 5.43
C ASN A 193 12.52 24.65 5.15
N THR A 194 12.72 25.82 5.78
CA THR A 194 11.88 27.00 5.57
C THR A 194 11.99 27.51 4.14
N ARG A 195 13.22 27.70 3.64
CA ARG A 195 13.44 28.21 2.27
C ARG A 195 12.96 27.25 1.20
N SER A 196 13.33 25.97 1.32
CA SER A 196 12.85 24.95 0.38
C SER A 196 11.32 24.86 0.42
N GLY A 197 10.71 24.93 1.59
CA GLY A 197 9.25 24.96 1.76
C GLY A 197 8.59 26.14 1.02
N SER A 198 9.15 27.35 1.11
CA SER A 198 8.62 28.52 0.39
C SER A 198 8.71 28.39 -1.12
N VAL A 199 9.82 27.84 -1.65
CA VAL A 199 9.97 27.58 -3.08
C VAL A 199 9.00 26.49 -3.55
N MET A 200 8.88 25.40 -2.77
CA MET A 200 7.93 24.32 -3.06
C MET A 200 6.48 24.84 -3.09
N GLU A 201 6.09 25.69 -2.12
CA GLU A 201 4.75 26.31 -2.11
C GLU A 201 4.52 27.21 -3.32
N TYR A 202 5.52 28.02 -3.69
CA TYR A 202 5.47 28.88 -4.87
C TYR A 202 5.29 28.05 -6.16
N GLU A 203 6.08 26.99 -6.33
CA GLU A 203 5.99 26.13 -7.51
C GLU A 203 4.67 25.37 -7.57
N LEU A 204 4.15 24.86 -6.45
CA LEU A 204 2.82 24.23 -6.37
C LEU A 204 1.71 25.17 -6.85
N ALA A 205 1.80 26.47 -6.53
CA ALA A 205 0.83 27.47 -6.96
C ALA A 205 0.97 27.77 -8.46
N ARG A 206 2.20 27.97 -8.94
CA ARG A 206 2.51 28.45 -10.29
C ARG A 206 2.39 27.38 -11.38
N LEU A 207 2.87 26.16 -11.11
CA LEU A 207 2.95 25.11 -12.11
C LEU A 207 1.55 24.62 -12.49
N ASP A 208 1.35 24.33 -13.78
CA ASP A 208 0.11 23.79 -14.30
C ASP A 208 0.23 22.26 -14.47
N PRO A 209 -0.57 21.46 -13.74
CA PRO A 209 -0.53 20.01 -13.83
C PRO A 209 -0.77 19.47 -15.25
N ALA A 210 -1.51 20.19 -16.09
CA ALA A 210 -1.81 19.75 -17.46
C ALA A 210 -0.55 19.59 -18.33
N ASN A 211 0.52 20.32 -18.01
CA ASN A 211 1.79 20.28 -18.74
C ASN A 211 2.80 19.26 -18.17
N MET A 212 2.35 18.38 -17.27
CA MET A 212 3.21 17.39 -16.63
C MET A 212 2.80 15.97 -17.00
N GLU A 213 3.80 15.10 -17.06
CA GLU A 213 3.62 13.66 -17.20
C GLU A 213 2.89 13.07 -15.97
N PRO A 214 2.09 12.01 -16.12
CA PRO A 214 1.28 11.44 -15.04
C PRO A 214 2.05 11.13 -13.75
N VAL A 215 3.23 10.51 -13.85
CA VAL A 215 4.09 10.18 -12.69
C VAL A 215 4.56 11.44 -11.97
N GLU A 216 4.87 12.49 -12.72
CA GLU A 216 5.30 13.77 -12.14
C GLU A 216 4.13 14.45 -11.40
N ARG A 217 2.90 14.34 -11.92
CA ARG A 217 1.69 14.83 -11.22
C ARG A 217 1.51 14.15 -9.86
N ILE A 218 1.79 12.86 -9.74
CA ILE A 218 1.72 12.11 -8.47
C ILE A 218 2.74 12.64 -7.46
N ARG A 219 3.99 12.90 -7.89
CA ARG A 219 5.04 13.49 -7.03
C ARG A 219 4.65 14.88 -6.52
N TRP A 220 4.08 15.70 -7.40
CA TRP A 220 3.58 17.02 -7.01
C TRP A 220 2.35 16.94 -6.11
N ALA A 221 1.45 15.97 -6.30
CA ALA A 221 0.34 15.71 -5.40
C ALA A 221 0.83 15.26 -4.00
N ALA A 222 1.82 14.37 -3.94
CA ALA A 222 2.45 13.98 -2.67
C ALA A 222 3.08 15.19 -1.96
N LEU A 223 3.80 16.05 -2.68
CA LEU A 223 4.35 17.29 -2.13
C LEU A 223 3.26 18.26 -1.65
N ALA A 224 2.19 18.43 -2.43
CA ALA A 224 1.03 19.25 -2.07
C ALA A 224 0.41 18.79 -0.75
N VAL A 225 0.28 17.47 -0.59
CA VAL A 225 -0.28 16.83 0.60
C VAL A 225 0.64 16.99 1.81
N ARG A 226 1.95 16.76 1.66
CA ARG A 226 2.96 16.99 2.73
C ARG A 226 2.95 18.41 3.26
N LEU A 227 2.80 19.39 2.38
CA LEU A 227 2.79 20.81 2.74
C LEU A 227 1.41 21.33 3.13
N GLY A 228 0.33 20.59 2.81
CA GLY A 228 -1.04 21.05 3.00
C GLY A 228 -1.41 22.24 2.10
N LYS A 229 -0.81 22.33 0.91
CA LYS A 229 -0.95 23.47 -0.03
C LYS A 229 -1.38 22.99 -1.41
N SER A 230 -2.31 23.71 -2.04
CA SER A 230 -2.81 23.39 -3.39
C SER A 230 -3.29 21.93 -3.55
N VAL A 231 -3.76 21.33 -2.45
CA VAL A 231 -4.05 19.89 -2.34
C VAL A 231 -5.05 19.45 -3.41
N GLU A 232 -6.22 20.08 -3.47
CA GLU A 232 -7.29 19.72 -4.41
C GLU A 232 -6.83 19.78 -5.87
N LYS A 233 -6.16 20.86 -6.28
CA LYS A 233 -5.62 21.04 -7.63
C LYS A 233 -4.75 19.86 -8.06
N TRP A 234 -3.78 19.49 -7.22
CA TRP A 234 -2.80 18.45 -7.58
C TRP A 234 -3.37 17.05 -7.47
N ILE A 235 -4.22 16.78 -6.47
CA ILE A 235 -4.87 15.48 -6.35
C ILE A 235 -5.81 15.22 -7.52
N MET A 236 -6.63 16.21 -7.88
CA MET A 236 -7.57 16.05 -9.01
C MET A 236 -6.82 15.82 -10.32
N ALA A 237 -5.74 16.56 -10.57
CA ALA A 237 -4.94 16.37 -11.78
C ALA A 237 -4.18 15.04 -11.83
N ALA A 238 -3.79 14.49 -10.68
CA ALA A 238 -3.18 13.16 -10.58
C ALA A 238 -4.22 12.04 -10.73
N ALA A 239 -5.46 12.27 -10.29
CA ALA A 239 -6.56 11.31 -10.39
C ALA A 239 -7.23 11.29 -11.77
N GLU A 240 -7.29 12.42 -12.48
CA GLU A 240 -7.91 12.56 -13.80
C GLU A 240 -7.52 11.50 -14.84
N PRO A 241 -6.23 11.14 -15.03
CA PRO A 241 -5.87 10.10 -15.99
C PRO A 241 -6.22 8.67 -15.52
N LEU A 242 -6.62 8.48 -14.26
CA LEU A 242 -6.93 7.17 -13.70
C LEU A 242 -8.39 6.81 -13.99
N THR A 243 -8.59 6.05 -15.08
CA THR A 243 -9.91 5.64 -15.57
C THR A 243 -10.67 4.76 -14.57
N TYR A 244 -9.97 3.94 -13.80
CA TYR A 244 -10.56 2.96 -12.88
C TYR A 244 -10.66 3.50 -11.45
N LEU A 245 -11.80 3.24 -10.79
CA LEU A 245 -12.08 3.75 -9.45
C LEU A 245 -11.10 3.18 -8.41
N TYR A 246 -10.72 1.92 -8.54
CA TYR A 246 -9.73 1.31 -7.64
C TYR A 246 -8.36 1.99 -7.72
N ARG A 247 -7.93 2.44 -8.92
CA ARG A 247 -6.68 3.20 -9.08
C ARG A 247 -6.75 4.57 -8.42
N GLN A 248 -7.91 5.22 -8.47
CA GLN A 248 -8.13 6.47 -7.76
C GLN A 248 -8.12 6.26 -6.23
N ALA A 249 -8.66 5.14 -5.74
CA ALA A 249 -8.58 4.76 -4.33
C ALA A 249 -7.14 4.47 -3.90
N ALA A 250 -6.38 3.75 -4.72
CA ALA A 250 -4.96 3.48 -4.53
C ALA A 250 -4.13 4.78 -4.44
N LEU A 251 -4.40 5.75 -5.32
CA LEU A 251 -3.80 7.09 -5.24
C LEU A 251 -4.16 7.81 -3.93
N ALA A 252 -5.42 7.78 -3.52
CA ALA A 252 -5.85 8.41 -2.27
C ALA A 252 -5.15 7.79 -1.05
N TRP A 253 -4.97 6.47 -1.06
CA TRP A 253 -4.20 5.75 -0.05
C TRP A 253 -2.74 6.20 -0.02
N LEU A 254 -2.04 6.15 -1.16
CA LEU A 254 -0.65 6.60 -1.30
C LEU A 254 -0.47 7.99 -0.69
N LEU A 255 -1.31 8.94 -1.07
CA LEU A 255 -1.25 10.31 -0.61
C LEU A 255 -1.56 10.46 0.89
N TRP A 256 -2.44 9.63 1.45
CA TRP A 256 -2.66 9.63 2.89
C TRP A 256 -1.42 9.22 3.66
N THR A 257 -0.66 8.24 3.16
CA THR A 257 0.58 7.81 3.83
C THR A 257 1.60 8.94 3.88
N GLU A 258 1.59 9.82 2.87
CA GLU A 258 2.44 11.00 2.79
C GLU A 258 2.07 12.11 3.77
N CYS A 259 0.80 12.20 4.17
CA CYS A 259 0.39 13.07 5.26
C CYS A 259 0.55 12.43 6.64
N ARG A 260 0.99 11.15 6.70
CA ARG A 260 1.05 10.34 7.94
C ARG A 260 -0.25 10.42 8.74
N GLY A 261 -1.39 10.45 8.04
CA GLY A 261 -2.71 10.59 8.66
C GLY A 261 -2.96 11.92 9.40
N GLN A 262 -2.18 12.98 9.12
CA GLN A 262 -2.28 14.29 9.75
C GLN A 262 -2.31 15.43 8.72
N GLY A 263 -2.85 16.58 9.12
CA GLY A 263 -2.85 17.79 8.29
C GLY A 263 -4.11 17.99 7.42
N PRO A 264 -4.17 19.14 6.72
CA PRO A 264 -5.40 19.61 6.06
C PRO A 264 -5.83 18.74 4.87
N ALA A 265 -4.91 17.98 4.27
CA ALA A 265 -5.21 17.08 3.17
C ALA A 265 -6.06 15.86 3.58
N ARG A 266 -6.02 15.46 4.86
CA ARG A 266 -6.72 14.26 5.35
C ARG A 266 -8.22 14.33 5.07
N LEU A 267 -8.88 15.41 5.46
CA LEU A 267 -10.33 15.57 5.27
C LEU A 267 -10.71 15.49 3.78
N PHE A 268 -9.88 16.06 2.92
CA PHE A 268 -10.10 16.02 1.47
C PHE A 268 -9.94 14.60 0.92
N LEU A 269 -8.88 13.89 1.30
CA LEU A 269 -8.63 12.50 0.88
C LEU A 269 -9.73 11.54 1.34
N THR A 270 -10.19 11.68 2.60
CA THR A 270 -11.31 10.91 3.15
C THR A 270 -12.58 11.13 2.32
N LYS A 271 -12.99 12.39 2.10
CA LYS A 271 -14.16 12.71 1.27
C LYS A 271 -14.03 12.20 -0.17
N ARG A 272 -12.80 12.24 -0.72
CA ARG A 272 -12.57 11.72 -2.06
C ARG A 272 -12.78 10.21 -2.12
N LEU A 273 -12.30 9.48 -1.12
CA LEU A 273 -12.52 8.04 -1.05
C LEU A 273 -13.99 7.67 -0.80
N GLU A 274 -14.72 8.43 0.03
CA GLU A 274 -16.18 8.29 0.18
C GLU A 274 -16.90 8.43 -1.17
N SER A 275 -16.54 9.45 -1.95
CA SER A 275 -17.10 9.67 -3.29
C SER A 275 -16.73 8.56 -4.29
N ILE A 276 -15.55 7.96 -4.16
CA ILE A 276 -15.13 6.81 -4.96
C ILE A 276 -15.96 5.57 -4.59
N ILE A 277 -16.19 5.33 -3.29
CA ILE A 277 -17.03 4.23 -2.80
C ILE A 277 -18.47 4.37 -3.30
N GLU A 278 -19.02 5.59 -3.28
CA GLU A 278 -20.35 5.87 -3.80
C GLU A 278 -20.46 5.53 -5.29
N GLN A 279 -19.52 6.02 -6.12
CA GLN A 279 -19.46 5.67 -7.54
C GLN A 279 -19.25 4.17 -7.77
N ALA A 280 -18.41 3.53 -6.96
CA ALA A 280 -18.14 2.10 -7.06
C ALA A 280 -19.39 1.27 -6.76
N SER A 281 -20.31 1.75 -5.91
CA SER A 281 -21.55 1.03 -5.62
C SER A 281 -22.47 0.83 -6.82
N GLU A 282 -22.27 1.59 -7.90
CA GLU A 282 -23.04 1.47 -9.15
C GLU A 282 -22.40 0.52 -10.16
N VAL A 283 -21.11 0.20 -10.02
CA VAL A 283 -20.31 -0.47 -11.06
C VAL A 283 -19.59 -1.73 -10.56
N TYR A 284 -19.15 -1.75 -9.31
CA TYR A 284 -18.46 -2.87 -8.68
C TYR A 284 -19.43 -3.83 -7.99
N THR A 285 -18.98 -5.06 -7.81
CA THR A 285 -19.61 -6.03 -6.91
C THR A 285 -19.63 -5.50 -5.47
N ASN A 286 -20.55 -6.01 -4.65
CA ASN A 286 -20.59 -5.66 -3.22
C ASN A 286 -19.25 -5.95 -2.52
N ASP A 287 -18.55 -7.00 -2.94
CA ASP A 287 -17.25 -7.38 -2.37
C ASP A 287 -16.16 -6.38 -2.75
N GLY A 288 -16.15 -5.89 -4.00
CA GLY A 288 -15.27 -4.80 -4.42
C GLY A 288 -15.56 -3.47 -3.71
N VAL A 289 -16.84 -3.17 -3.45
CA VAL A 289 -17.23 -1.99 -2.66
C VAL A 289 -16.78 -2.15 -1.20
N ASP A 290 -16.96 -3.33 -0.61
CA ASP A 290 -16.52 -3.60 0.76
C ASP A 290 -14.99 -3.54 0.90
N ALA A 291 -14.23 -3.93 -0.13
CA ALA A 291 -12.78 -3.78 -0.16
C ALA A 291 -12.37 -2.29 -0.10
N LEU A 292 -13.05 -1.43 -0.87
CA LEU A 292 -12.85 0.03 -0.80
C LEU A 292 -13.24 0.61 0.58
N ARG A 293 -14.28 0.06 1.21
CA ARG A 293 -14.68 0.46 2.57
C ARG A 293 -13.66 0.04 3.62
N LEU A 294 -13.03 -1.14 3.48
CA LEU A 294 -11.93 -1.55 4.35
C LEU A 294 -10.77 -0.55 4.27
N LEU A 295 -10.32 -0.21 3.06
CA LEU A 295 -9.30 0.83 2.86
C LEU A 295 -9.70 2.15 3.52
N HIS A 296 -10.95 2.58 3.37
CA HIS A 296 -11.43 3.79 4.02
C HIS A 296 -11.38 3.73 5.55
N ASN A 297 -11.77 2.59 6.14
CA ASN A 297 -11.72 2.39 7.59
C ASN A 297 -10.26 2.39 8.10
N ASP A 298 -9.34 1.81 7.34
CA ASP A 298 -7.93 1.80 7.68
C ASP A 298 -7.33 3.22 7.65
N LEU A 299 -7.76 4.09 6.71
CA LEU A 299 -7.38 5.51 6.67
C LEU A 299 -7.94 6.33 7.83
N LEU A 300 -9.09 5.93 8.40
CA LEU A 300 -9.68 6.58 9.57
C LEU A 300 -8.93 6.21 10.85
N SER A 301 -8.34 5.01 10.88
CA SER A 301 -7.52 4.55 11.98
C SER A 301 -6.24 5.40 12.10
N PRO A 302 -5.75 5.71 13.31
CA PRO A 302 -4.45 6.34 13.46
C PRO A 302 -3.38 5.43 12.83
N PRO A 303 -2.34 5.96 12.16
CA PRO A 303 -1.24 5.16 11.58
C PRO A 303 -0.45 4.31 12.59
N TRP A 304 -0.81 4.38 13.86
CA TRP A 304 -0.22 3.70 15.01
C TRP A 304 -1.31 3.10 15.89
N GLY A 305 -2.32 2.45 15.28
CA GLY A 305 -3.48 1.87 15.95
C GLY A 305 -3.19 1.41 17.38
N ASP A 306 -3.95 1.96 18.32
CA ASP A 306 -3.91 1.77 19.78
C ASP A 306 -2.55 1.33 20.35
N ARG A 307 -1.61 2.27 20.36
CA ARG A 307 -0.46 2.21 21.30
C ARG A 307 -0.87 2.27 22.79
N ASP A 308 -2.16 2.33 23.10
CA ASP A 308 -2.64 2.26 24.47
C ASP A 308 -2.33 0.89 25.12
N ASP A 309 -2.22 -0.19 24.34
CA ASP A 309 -1.81 -1.50 24.85
C ASP A 309 -0.31 -1.57 25.22
N LEU A 310 0.52 -0.72 24.59
CA LEU A 310 1.95 -0.59 24.91
C LEU A 310 2.21 0.39 26.07
N ILE A 311 1.22 1.18 26.47
CA ILE A 311 1.27 2.09 27.63
C ILE A 311 0.55 1.48 28.84
N ALA A 312 -0.41 0.56 28.63
CA ALA A 312 -1.10 -0.19 29.67
C ALA A 312 -0.26 -1.28 30.36
N GLY A 313 1.02 -1.43 30.00
CA GLY A 313 2.01 -2.24 30.74
C GLY A 313 2.47 -1.64 32.08
N LYS A 314 1.81 -0.59 32.59
CA LYS A 314 1.96 -0.11 33.97
C LYS A 314 0.63 0.38 34.53
N LYS A 315 -0.21 -0.56 35.00
CA LYS A 315 -1.01 -0.35 36.22
C LYS A 315 -1.64 -1.64 36.79
N ASP A 316 -0.89 -2.74 36.82
CA ASP A 316 -1.12 -3.76 37.86
C ASP A 316 -0.41 -3.32 39.13
N THR A 317 -1.04 -2.35 39.81
CA THR A 317 -1.05 -2.35 41.27
C THR A 317 -2.49 -2.54 41.66
N ASP A 318 -2.86 -3.81 41.80
CA ASP A 318 -3.97 -4.25 42.63
C ASP A 318 -3.79 -3.65 44.03
N ASP A 319 -4.38 -2.48 44.24
CA ASP A 319 -4.68 -1.97 45.57
C ASP A 319 -6.19 -2.03 45.77
N LYS A 320 -6.67 -3.24 46.06
CA LYS A 320 -7.86 -3.44 46.90
C LYS A 320 -7.72 -4.72 47.72
N GLY A 321 -7.25 -4.51 48.94
CA GLY A 321 -8.16 -4.71 50.07
C GLY A 321 -7.79 -5.82 51.04
N THR A 322 -7.50 -5.42 52.28
CA THR A 322 -8.32 -5.91 53.40
C THR A 322 -8.36 -4.86 54.52
N PRO A 323 -9.53 -4.55 55.10
CA PRO A 323 -9.68 -3.58 56.18
C PRO A 323 -9.40 -4.21 57.54
N LEU A 324 -8.80 -3.46 58.48
CA LEU A 324 -8.78 -3.82 59.90
C LEU A 324 -8.89 -2.56 60.79
N ASP A 325 -10.08 -2.39 61.35
CA ASP A 325 -10.44 -1.88 62.68
C ASP A 325 -9.54 -0.84 63.39
N LYS A 326 -10.07 0.38 63.55
CA LYS A 326 -10.59 0.94 64.81
C LYS A 326 -11.11 2.37 64.62
#